data_AF-A0A6B3FSW6-F1
#
_entry.id   AF-A0A6B3FSW6-F1
#
_cell.length_a   1.000
_cell.length_b   1.000
_cell.length_c   1.000
_cell.angle_alpha   90.00
_cell.angle_beta   90.00
_cell.angle_gamma   90.00
#
_symmetry.space_group_name_H-M   'P 1'
#
loop_
_entity.id
_entity.type
_entity.pdbx_description
1 polymer ?
#
loop_
_entity_poly.entity_id
_entity_poly.type
_entity_poly.pdbx_seq_one_letter_code
_entity_poly.pdbx_strand_id
1 'polypeptide(L)'
;ARAQAAADAALAAPGTDRATLESGRRRLAGALVELRHTVDAASGEWWQRALPQQEVLLAEQAAHRTLAATVRRQGLPVPKGAST
;
A
#
# COMPACT_ATOMS: atom_id res chain seq x y z
N ALA A 1 8.19 0.76 -0.56
CA ALA A 1 8.84 0.79 -1.90
C ALA A 1 8.85 -0.58 -2.60
N ARG A 2 9.58 -1.60 -2.11
CA ARG A 2 9.73 -2.89 -2.81
C ARG A 2 8.42 -3.68 -3.02
N ALA A 3 7.55 -3.72 -1.99
CA ALA A 3 6.24 -4.38 -2.10
C ALA A 3 5.31 -3.66 -3.10
N GLN A 4 5.37 -2.32 -3.14
CA GLN A 4 4.62 -1.50 -4.10
C GLN A 4 5.12 -1.72 -5.53
N ALA A 5 6.44 -1.67 -5.76
CA ALA A 5 7.02 -1.94 -7.07
C ALA A 5 6.67 -3.34 -7.60
N ALA A 6 6.63 -4.35 -6.71
CA ALA A 6 6.21 -5.71 -7.10
C ALA A 6 4.72 -5.78 -7.46
N ALA A 7 3.85 -5.07 -6.73
CA ALA A 7 2.43 -4.98 -7.06
C ALA A 7 2.19 -4.21 -8.36
N ASP A 8 2.91 -3.11 -8.59
CA ASP A 8 2.84 -2.31 -9.82
C ASP A 8 3.34 -3.11 -11.04
N ALA A 9 4.43 -3.88 -10.88
CA ALA A 9 4.93 -4.78 -11.92
C ALA A 9 3.93 -5.90 -12.23
N ALA A 10 3.32 -6.49 -11.21
CA ALA A 10 2.25 -7.48 -11.38
C ALA A 10 1.02 -6.86 -12.07
N LEU A 11 0.68 -5.59 -11.80
CA LEU A 11 -0.38 -4.86 -12.48
C LEU A 11 -0.08 -4.58 -13.95
N ALA A 12 1.15 -4.20 -14.26
CA ALA A 12 1.59 -3.84 -15.61
C ALA A 12 1.74 -5.07 -16.52
N ALA A 13 2.02 -6.25 -15.98
CA ALA A 13 2.19 -7.48 -16.74
C ALA A 13 0.84 -8.03 -17.27
N PRO A 14 0.64 -8.12 -18.59
CA PRO A 14 -0.53 -8.80 -19.16
C PRO A 14 -0.51 -10.29 -18.80
N GLY A 15 -1.66 -10.86 -18.42
CA GLY A 15 -1.78 -12.29 -18.12
C GLY A 15 -1.39 -12.71 -16.70
N THR A 16 -1.04 -11.78 -15.80
CA THR A 16 -0.88 -12.09 -14.38
C THR A 16 -2.14 -12.72 -13.81
N ASP A 17 -1.99 -13.88 -13.18
CA ASP A 17 -3.11 -14.59 -12.59
C ASP A 17 -3.65 -13.91 -11.33
N ARG A 18 -4.88 -14.28 -10.96
CA ARG A 18 -5.60 -13.67 -9.83
C ARG A 18 -4.91 -13.94 -8.50
N ALA A 19 -4.27 -15.11 -8.36
CA ALA A 19 -3.56 -15.52 -7.14
C ALA A 19 -2.29 -14.69 -6.89
N THR A 20 -1.53 -14.39 -7.94
CA THR A 20 -0.35 -13.52 -7.88
C THR A 20 -0.75 -12.09 -7.52
N LEU A 21 -1.84 -11.58 -8.10
CA LEU A 21 -2.39 -10.27 -7.73
C LEU A 21 -2.83 -10.23 -6.27
N GLU A 22 -3.47 -11.30 -5.77
CA GLU A 22 -3.93 -11.39 -4.38
C GLU A 22 -2.77 -11.46 -3.40
N SER A 23 -1.72 -12.23 -3.73
CA SER A 23 -0.49 -12.29 -2.95
C SER A 23 0.23 -10.94 -2.90
N GLY A 24 0.32 -10.24 -4.04
CA GLY A 24 0.85 -8.89 -4.12
C GLY A 24 0.05 -7.90 -3.27
N ARG A 25 -1.28 -7.95 -3.35
CA ARG A 25 -2.21 -7.12 -2.56
C ARG A 25 -2.01 -7.32 -1.05
N ARG A 26 -1.93 -8.57 -0.58
CA ARG A 26 -1.71 -8.89 0.85
C ARG A 26 -0.36 -8.41 1.34
N ARG A 27 0.71 -8.60 0.55
CA ARG A 27 2.05 -8.11 0.90
C ARG A 27 2.10 -6.59 0.99
N LEU A 28 1.44 -5.90 0.07
CA LEU A 28 1.34 -4.44 0.09
C LEU A 28 0.57 -3.94 1.33
N ALA A 29 -0.55 -4.60 1.67
CA ALA A 29 -1.32 -4.26 2.87
C ALA A 29 -0.49 -4.45 4.16
N GLY A 30 0.24 -5.55 4.28
CA GLY A 30 1.15 -5.77 5.41
C GLY A 30 2.24 -4.69 5.50
N ALA A 31 2.86 -4.33 4.38
CA ALA A 31 3.88 -3.28 4.35
C ALA A 31 3.34 -1.89 4.77
N LEU A 32 2.06 -1.59 4.50
CA LEU A 32 1.42 -0.36 4.96
C LEU A 32 1.20 -0.35 6.48
N VAL A 33 0.79 -1.48 7.06
CA VAL A 33 0.65 -1.60 8.51
C VAL A 33 1.98 -1.39 9.21
N GLU A 34 3.05 -2.02 8.72
CA GLU A 34 4.41 -1.84 9.28
C GLU A 34 4.91 -0.40 9.18
N LEU A 35 4.67 0.26 8.03
CA LEU A 35 5.00 1.68 7.86
C LEU A 35 4.27 2.53 8.91
N ARG A 36 2.98 2.29 9.10
CA ARG A 36 2.18 3.04 10.09
C ARG A 36 2.69 2.83 11.51
N HIS A 37 2.98 1.59 11.87
CA HIS A 37 3.58 1.25 13.16
C HIS A 37 4.91 1.98 13.39
N THR A 38 5.75 2.06 12.35
CA THR A 38 7.03 2.78 12.40
C THR A 38 6.84 4.27 12.61
N VAL A 39 5.86 4.87 11.90
CA VAL A 39 5.53 6.30 12.02
C VAL A 39 4.98 6.62 13.41
N ASP A 40 4.09 5.77 13.94
CA ASP A 40 3.51 5.96 15.26
C ASP A 40 4.59 5.82 16.36
N ALA A 41 5.50 4.85 16.24
CA ALA A 41 6.65 4.70 17.15
C ALA A 41 7.61 5.90 17.10
N ALA A 42 7.93 6.38 15.89
CA ALA A 42 8.79 7.55 15.70
C ALA A 42 8.14 8.86 16.16
N SER A 43 6.80 8.93 16.18
CA SER A 43 6.05 10.10 16.64
C SER A 43 5.86 10.12 18.16
N GLY A 44 5.92 8.95 18.83
CA GLY A 44 5.81 8.82 20.29
C GLY A 44 7.13 9.10 21.04
N GLU A 45 8.27 8.91 20.39
CA GLU A 45 9.59 9.18 20.96
C GLU A 45 9.98 10.63 20.60
N TRP A 46 9.56 11.60 21.41
CA TRP A 46 9.85 13.05 21.30
C TRP A 46 11.33 13.46 21.13
N TRP A 47 12.27 12.51 21.20
CA TRP A 47 13.70 12.68 20.95
C TRP A 47 14.16 12.11 19.58
N GLN A 48 13.31 11.39 18.85
CA GLN A 48 13.55 10.94 17.48
C GLN A 48 13.19 12.06 16.50
N ARG A 49 13.98 12.22 15.43
CA ARG A 49 13.65 13.19 14.38
C ARG A 49 12.30 12.83 13.78
N ALA A 50 11.37 13.80 13.75
CA ALA A 50 10.10 13.64 13.06
C ALA A 50 10.33 13.18 11.62
N LEU A 51 9.76 12.02 11.26
CA LEU A 51 9.71 11.57 9.88
C LEU A 51 9.05 12.67 9.02
N PRO A 52 9.50 12.92 7.79
CA PRO A 52 8.87 13.88 6.90
C PRO A 52 7.46 13.39 6.55
N GLN A 53 6.47 13.88 7.30
CA GLN A 53 5.07 13.44 7.24
C GLN A 53 4.49 13.54 5.82
N GLN A 54 4.93 14.52 5.04
CA GLN A 54 4.50 14.68 3.66
C GLN A 54 4.96 13.52 2.75
N GLU A 55 6.16 12.98 2.93
CA GLU A 55 6.63 11.82 2.16
C GLU A 55 5.88 10.55 2.54
N VAL A 56 5.57 10.40 3.84
CA VAL A 56 4.73 9.30 4.36
C VAL A 56 3.34 9.35 3.72
N LEU A 57 2.69 10.51 3.75
CA LEU A 57 1.35 10.70 3.16
C LEU A 57 1.34 10.42 1.65
N LEU A 58 2.38 10.84 0.92
CA LEU A 58 2.50 10.56 -0.51
C LEU A 58 2.69 9.06 -0.77
N ALA A 59 3.48 8.37 0.06
CA ALA A 59 3.66 6.92 -0.03
C ALA A 59 2.36 6.16 0.27
N GLU A 60 1.63 6.54 1.32
CA GLU A 60 0.32 5.98 1.66
C GLU A 60 -0.69 6.20 0.54
N GLN A 61 -0.76 7.42 -0.01
CA GLN A 61 -1.70 7.73 -1.08
C GLN A 61 -1.38 6.96 -2.38
N ALA A 62 -0.10 6.85 -2.76
CA ALA A 62 0.31 6.04 -3.90
C ALA A 62 -0.09 4.56 -3.72
N ALA A 63 0.16 4.00 -2.53
CA ALA A 63 -0.19 2.63 -2.22
C ALA A 63 -1.71 2.37 -2.23
N HIS A 64 -2.52 3.31 -1.71
CA HIS A 64 -3.98 3.22 -1.78
C HIS A 64 -4.49 3.20 -3.23
N ARG A 65 -3.87 3.99 -4.13
CA ARG A 65 -4.22 3.95 -5.56
C ARG A 65 -3.88 2.59 -6.18
N THR A 66 -2.72 2.02 -5.87
CA THR A 66 -2.32 0.67 -6.32
C THR A 66 -3.29 -0.40 -5.79
N LEU A 67 -3.69 -0.32 -4.52
CA LEU A 67 -4.70 -1.22 -3.94
C LEU A 67 -6.03 -1.14 -4.70
N ALA A 68 -6.56 0.06 -4.93
CA ALA A 68 -7.79 0.24 -5.69
C ALA A 68 -7.67 -0.29 -7.14
N ALA A 69 -6.51 -0.15 -7.78
CA ALA A 69 -6.25 -0.72 -9.10
C ALA A 69 -6.24 -2.26 -9.09
N THR A 70 -5.59 -2.90 -8.11
CA THR A 70 -5.61 -4.37 -7.97
C THR A 70 -7.01 -4.94 -7.77
N VAL A 71 -7.80 -4.31 -6.90
CA VAL A 71 -9.19 -4.73 -6.62
C VAL A 71 -10.05 -4.64 -7.88
N ARG A 72 -9.96 -3.54 -8.64
CA ARG A 72 -10.66 -3.37 -9.92
C ARG A 72 -10.25 -4.42 -10.95
N ARG A 73 -8.94 -4.68 -11.11
CA ARG A 73 -8.43 -5.69 -12.05
C ARG A 73 -8.89 -7.11 -11.71
N GLN A 74 -9.02 -7.42 -10.43
CA GLN A 74 -9.50 -8.71 -9.95
C GLN A 74 -11.03 -8.84 -10.00
N GLY A 75 -11.78 -7.78 -10.34
CA GLY A 75 -13.25 -7.79 -10.26
C GLY A 75 -13.76 -8.04 -8.84
N LEU A 76 -12.96 -7.67 -7.82
CA LEU A 76 -13.36 -7.72 -6.42
C LEU A 76 -14.14 -6.43 -6.09
N PRO A 77 -15.17 -6.51 -5.22
CA PRO A 77 -15.82 -5.30 -4.74
C PRO A 77 -14.80 -4.43 -3.98
N VAL A 78 -14.75 -3.14 -4.32
CA VAL A 78 -13.95 -2.15 -3.58
C VAL A 78 -14.50 -2.06 -2.15
N PRO A 79 -13.67 -2.23 -1.11
CA PRO A 79 -14.13 -2.08 0.26
C PRO A 79 -14.69 -0.66 0.43
N LYS A 80 -15.93 -0.57 0.95
CA LYS A 80 -16.77 0.64 1.02
C LYS A 80 -16.24 1.76 1.93
N GLY A 81 -14.97 1.73 2.34
CA GLY A 81 -14.36 2.68 3.28
C GLY A 81 -13.48 3.77 2.65
N ALA A 82 -13.31 3.84 1.33
CA ALA A 82 -12.38 4.77 0.66
C ALA A 82 -13.06 5.96 -0.02
N SER A 83 -14.22 6.40 0.46
CA SER A 83 -14.91 7.58 -0.05
C SER A 83 -15.58 8.34 1.09
N THR A 84 -14.79 9.09 1.84
CA THR A 84 -15.19 10.34 2.52
C THR A 84 -13.92 11.15 2.72
#